data_AF-A0A2U1Q119-F1
#
_entry.id   AF-A0A2U1Q119-F1
#
_cell.length_a   1.000
_cell.length_b   1.000
_cell.length_c   1.000
_cell.angle_alpha   90.00
_cell.angle_beta   90.00
_cell.angle_gamma   90.00
#
_symmetry.space_group_name_H-M   'P 1'
#
loop_
_entity.id
_entity.type
_entity.pdbx_description
1 polymer ?
#
loop_
_entity_poly.entity_id
_entity_poly.type
_entity_poly.pdbx_seq_one_letter_code
_entity_poly.pdbx_strand_id
1 'polypeptide(L)'
;MTKVYPKAVIPALVAPERHRFLPESSTAGRSPVVLTVWKKSLLFNCDGFTVFDTKGNLVFRVDNYAAGNKAEVVLMDSSGHSLITIRRKRLSLTDSWLVYDGETTANPRFSVTKHVNFLNAKSLAHVSNTGSPRNNNKKNIAYEIEGSYAQRSCVVYDDKRRRVAEIKRKEAVGGVAFGGDVFRLVVQPEIDSTLAMALVVLLDQMFGGSTSRRK
;
A
#
# COMPACT_ATOMS: atom_id res chain seq x y z
N MET A 1 -31.23 2.34 68.48
CA MET A 1 -30.74 3.30 67.48
C MET A 1 -30.54 2.55 66.17
N THR A 2 -31.47 2.71 65.22
CA THR A 2 -31.52 1.94 63.97
C THR A 2 -30.78 2.74 62.89
N LYS A 3 -29.62 2.24 62.43
CA LYS A 3 -28.85 2.86 61.32
C LYS A 3 -29.54 2.55 59.99
N VAL A 4 -30.08 3.59 59.35
CA VAL A 4 -30.63 3.53 57.99
C VAL A 4 -29.51 3.89 57.01
N TYR A 5 -29.20 3.00 56.08
CA TYR A 5 -28.29 3.27 54.97
C TYR A 5 -29.10 3.74 53.75
N PRO A 6 -28.67 4.81 53.04
CA PRO A 6 -29.33 5.22 51.81
C PRO A 6 -29.03 4.20 50.69
N LYS A 7 -30.08 3.78 49.96
CA LYS A 7 -29.97 2.97 48.75
C LYS A 7 -29.39 3.84 47.63
N ALA A 8 -28.16 3.52 47.19
CA ALA A 8 -27.61 4.08 45.96
C ALA A 8 -28.31 3.43 44.74
N VAL A 9 -28.92 4.26 43.89
CA VAL A 9 -29.44 3.84 42.59
C VAL A 9 -28.25 3.83 41.62
N ILE A 10 -27.87 2.64 41.15
CA ILE A 10 -26.83 2.45 40.14
C ILE A 10 -27.50 2.64 38.77
N PRO A 11 -27.08 3.58 37.93
CA PRO A 11 -27.56 3.66 36.55
C PRO A 11 -27.11 2.41 35.79
N ALA A 12 -28.05 1.76 35.10
CA ALA A 12 -27.76 0.59 34.28
C ALA A 12 -26.69 0.94 33.22
N LEU A 13 -25.64 0.12 33.17
CA LEU A 13 -24.62 0.14 32.11
C LEU A 13 -25.31 -0.03 30.75
N VAL A 14 -25.35 1.04 29.97
CA VAL A 14 -25.73 0.99 28.56
C VAL A 14 -24.58 0.29 27.83
N ALA A 15 -24.81 -0.95 27.40
CA ALA A 15 -23.89 -1.69 26.55
C ALA A 15 -23.74 -0.94 25.21
N PRO A 16 -22.52 -0.79 24.66
CA PRO A 16 -22.36 -0.15 23.36
C PRO A 16 -22.97 -1.05 22.28
N GLU A 17 -23.81 -0.43 21.45
CA GLU A 17 -24.51 -1.08 20.35
C GLU A 17 -23.52 -1.79 19.43
N ARG A 18 -23.78 -3.08 19.20
CA ARG A 18 -23.15 -3.83 18.11
C ARG A 18 -23.66 -3.25 16.79
N HIS A 19 -22.99 -2.23 16.28
CA HIS A 19 -23.13 -1.85 14.88
C HIS A 19 -22.71 -3.04 14.03
N ARG A 20 -23.71 -3.80 13.59
CA ARG A 20 -23.60 -4.77 12.51
C ARG A 20 -23.11 -3.99 11.29
N PHE A 21 -21.85 -4.18 10.93
CA PHE A 21 -21.33 -3.74 9.65
C PHE A 21 -22.13 -4.47 8.56
N LEU A 22 -23.09 -3.76 7.98
CA LEU A 22 -23.70 -4.13 6.72
C LEU A 22 -22.67 -3.86 5.61
N PRO A 23 -22.50 -4.75 4.63
CA PRO A 23 -21.65 -4.48 3.49
C PRO A 23 -22.39 -3.50 2.57
N GLU A 24 -22.01 -2.23 2.57
CA GLU A 24 -22.47 -1.28 1.56
C GLU A 24 -21.79 -1.58 0.22
N SER A 25 -22.41 -2.51 -0.51
CA SER A 25 -22.25 -2.67 -1.94
C SER A 25 -22.91 -1.50 -2.67
N SER A 26 -22.19 -0.38 -2.79
CA SER A 26 -22.48 0.68 -3.77
C SER A 26 -21.20 1.40 -4.16
N THR A 27 -20.60 0.99 -5.27
CA THR A 27 -19.39 1.63 -5.85
C THR A 27 -19.69 2.92 -6.63
N ALA A 28 -20.94 3.39 -6.64
CA ALA A 28 -21.33 4.65 -7.26
C ALA A 28 -21.29 5.78 -6.23
N GLY A 29 -20.22 6.59 -6.24
CA GLY A 29 -20.15 7.85 -5.48
C GLY A 29 -18.90 8.06 -4.61
N ARG A 30 -17.95 7.10 -4.57
CA ARG A 30 -16.72 7.31 -3.80
C ARG A 30 -15.80 8.28 -4.56
N SER A 31 -15.29 9.31 -3.90
CA SER A 31 -14.29 10.21 -4.49
C SER A 31 -12.90 9.57 -4.46
N PRO A 32 -11.97 9.95 -5.37
CA PRO A 32 -10.60 9.50 -5.30
C PRO A 32 -9.95 9.86 -3.96
N VAL A 33 -9.18 8.93 -3.41
CA VAL A 33 -8.38 9.16 -2.19
C VAL A 33 -7.02 9.70 -2.60
N VAL A 34 -6.59 10.78 -1.96
CA VAL A 34 -5.26 11.36 -2.17
C VAL A 34 -4.44 11.18 -0.90
N LEU A 35 -3.30 10.51 -1.03
CA LEU A 35 -2.36 10.28 0.05
C LEU A 35 -1.05 11.03 -0.22
N THR A 36 -0.43 11.55 0.83
CA THR A 36 0.95 12.04 0.80
C THR A 36 1.85 10.93 1.31
N VAL A 37 2.71 10.41 0.45
CA VAL A 37 3.69 9.37 0.78
C VAL A 37 5.03 10.04 1.07
N TRP A 38 5.59 9.77 2.24
CA TRP A 38 6.95 10.15 2.61
C TRP A 38 7.80 8.90 2.75
N LYS A 39 8.85 8.76 1.93
CA LYS A 39 9.83 7.67 1.98
C LYS A 39 10.80 7.86 3.15
N LYS A 40 10.26 7.83 4.37
CA LYS A 40 11.00 7.87 5.62
C LYS A 40 10.23 7.09 6.68
N SER A 41 10.93 6.30 7.48
CA SER A 41 10.38 5.66 8.68
C SER A 41 10.30 6.67 9.83
N LEU A 42 9.35 6.46 10.74
CA LEU A 42 9.28 7.19 12.01
C LEU A 42 10.24 6.64 13.07
N LEU A 43 10.81 5.45 12.85
CA LEU A 43 11.75 4.81 13.76
C LEU A 43 13.19 5.22 13.42
N PHE A 44 13.99 5.48 14.46
CA PHE A 44 15.40 5.80 14.30
C PHE A 44 16.16 4.66 13.61
N ASN A 45 17.07 5.01 12.70
CA ASN A 45 17.89 4.06 11.93
C ASN A 45 17.09 3.01 11.12
N CYS A 46 15.85 3.32 10.74
CA CYS A 46 15.03 2.47 9.89
C CYS A 46 14.76 3.16 8.54
N ASP A 47 14.70 2.36 7.47
CA ASP A 47 14.19 2.80 6.18
C ASP A 47 12.70 2.48 6.11
N GLY A 48 11.91 3.25 5.36
CA GLY A 48 10.48 2.99 5.34
C GLY A 48 9.64 4.02 4.64
N PHE A 49 8.34 3.95 4.92
CA PHE A 49 7.33 4.87 4.43
C PHE A 49 6.44 5.33 5.57
N THR A 50 6.08 6.61 5.53
CA THR A 50 5.04 7.21 6.37
C THR A 50 4.04 7.87 5.43
N VAL A 51 2.76 7.51 5.55
CA VAL A 51 1.73 7.93 4.61
C VAL A 51 0.62 8.67 5.33
N PHE A 52 0.28 9.84 4.81
CA PHE A 52 -0.73 10.73 5.40
C PHE A 52 -1.92 10.92 4.47
N ASP A 53 -3.11 11.03 5.04
CA ASP A 53 -4.28 11.51 4.30
C ASP A 53 -4.23 13.03 4.05
N THR A 54 -5.27 13.58 3.44
CA THR A 54 -5.37 15.03 3.18
C THR A 54 -5.59 15.86 4.44
N LYS A 55 -5.97 15.24 5.56
CA LYS A 55 -6.17 15.89 6.86
C LYS A 55 -4.89 15.84 7.73
N GLY A 56 -3.85 15.16 7.26
CA GLY A 56 -2.59 14.99 7.98
C GLY A 56 -2.58 13.81 8.95
N ASN A 57 -3.59 12.94 8.91
CA ASN A 57 -3.60 11.72 9.73
C ASN A 57 -2.68 10.68 9.11
N LEU A 58 -1.89 10.01 9.95
CA LEU A 58 -1.15 8.81 9.55
C LEU A 58 -2.16 7.72 9.17
N VAL A 59 -2.03 7.15 7.97
CA VAL A 59 -2.89 6.06 7.49
C VAL A 59 -2.14 4.76 7.25
N PHE A 60 -0.88 4.86 6.82
CA PHE A 60 -0.01 3.70 6.64
C PHE A 60 1.40 3.99 7.08
N ARG A 61 2.07 2.95 7.55
CA ARG A 61 3.50 2.97 7.82
C ARG A 61 4.17 1.68 7.32
N VAL A 62 5.42 1.82 6.96
CA VAL A 62 6.33 0.72 6.65
C VAL A 62 7.61 1.02 7.40
N ASP A 63 8.06 0.10 8.23
CA ASP A 63 9.32 0.21 8.94
C ASP A 63 10.16 -1.03 8.60
N ASN A 64 11.26 -0.81 7.90
CA ASN A 64 12.22 -1.84 7.57
C ASN A 64 13.42 -1.71 8.51
N TYR A 65 13.49 -2.60 9.49
CA TYR A 65 14.59 -2.66 10.45
C TYR A 65 15.89 -3.02 9.71
N ALA A 66 16.94 -2.21 9.92
CA ALA A 66 18.17 -2.17 9.09
C ALA A 66 19.07 -3.43 9.12
N ALA A 67 18.58 -4.59 9.55
CA ALA A 67 19.38 -5.82 9.62
C ALA A 67 19.03 -6.80 8.47
N GLY A 68 19.54 -6.51 7.28
CA GLY A 68 19.95 -7.55 6.32
C GLY A 68 18.89 -8.22 5.42
N ASN A 69 17.58 -8.11 5.67
CA ASN A 69 16.58 -8.84 4.87
C ASN A 69 15.60 -7.95 4.09
N LYS A 70 16.06 -7.32 3.00
CA LYS A 70 15.18 -6.66 2.00
C LYS A 70 14.26 -7.63 1.24
N ALA A 71 14.21 -8.91 1.62
CA ALA A 71 13.34 -9.89 0.96
C ALA A 71 11.91 -9.83 1.50
N GLU A 72 11.66 -9.20 2.65
CA GLU A 72 10.33 -9.06 3.22
C GLU A 72 10.07 -7.61 3.63
N VAL A 73 8.86 -7.11 3.37
CA VAL A 73 8.40 -5.79 3.79
C VAL A 73 6.96 -5.89 4.26
N VAL A 74 6.65 -5.26 5.38
CA VAL A 74 5.30 -5.24 5.95
C VAL A 74 4.72 -3.83 5.85
N LEU A 75 3.54 -3.72 5.25
CA LEU A 75 2.70 -2.54 5.24
C LEU A 75 1.73 -2.62 6.41
N MET A 76 1.76 -1.61 7.28
CA MET A 76 0.98 -1.55 8.50
C MET A 76 -0.01 -0.38 8.47
N ASP A 77 -1.06 -0.48 9.28
CA ASP A 77 -1.95 0.64 9.59
C ASP A 77 -1.25 1.68 10.51
N SER A 78 -1.97 2.73 10.87
CA SER A 78 -1.48 3.78 11.78
C SER A 78 -1.10 3.27 13.17
N SER A 79 -1.74 2.19 13.63
CA SER A 79 -1.55 1.58 14.94
C SER A 79 -0.42 0.55 14.95
N GLY A 80 0.11 0.17 13.77
CA GLY A 80 1.16 -0.83 13.61
C GLY A 80 0.65 -2.25 13.34
N HIS A 81 -0.64 -2.45 13.09
CA HIS A 81 -1.13 -3.78 12.68
C HIS A 81 -0.74 -4.07 11.24
N SER A 82 -0.24 -5.28 11.00
CA SER A 82 0.12 -5.76 9.67
C SER A 82 -1.12 -5.88 8.78
N LEU A 83 -1.11 -5.18 7.64
CA LEU A 83 -2.15 -5.24 6.62
C LEU A 83 -1.74 -6.11 5.45
N ILE A 84 -0.51 -5.94 4.97
CA ILE A 84 0.03 -6.66 3.81
C ILE A 84 1.50 -6.99 4.06
N THR A 85 1.88 -8.25 3.77
CA THR A 85 3.27 -8.69 3.73
C THR A 85 3.71 -8.93 2.29
N ILE A 86 4.83 -8.32 1.90
CA ILE A 86 5.43 -8.44 0.56
C ILE A 86 6.71 -9.26 0.68
N ARG A 87 6.86 -10.30 -0.14
CA ARG A 87 8.05 -11.16 -0.15
C ARG A 87 8.66 -11.27 -1.54
N ARG A 88 9.96 -11.04 -1.67
CA ARG A 88 10.69 -11.25 -2.92
C ARG A 88 10.86 -12.74 -3.18
N LYS A 89 10.39 -13.20 -4.32
CA LYS A 89 10.62 -14.56 -4.82
C LYS A 89 11.96 -14.58 -5.55
N ARG A 90 12.96 -15.24 -4.95
CA ARG A 90 14.31 -15.38 -5.54
C ARG A 90 14.29 -16.46 -6.63
N LEU A 91 14.04 -16.06 -7.88
CA LEU A 91 14.23 -16.90 -9.07
C LEU A 91 15.31 -16.29 -9.97
N SER A 92 16.06 -17.13 -10.69
CA SER A 92 17.27 -16.74 -11.42
C SER A 92 17.03 -15.86 -12.66
N LEU A 93 15.82 -15.82 -13.21
CA LEU A 93 15.55 -15.16 -14.51
C LEU A 93 14.57 -13.98 -14.44
N THR A 94 13.82 -13.83 -13.35
CA THR A 94 12.81 -12.76 -13.25
C THR A 94 12.60 -12.32 -11.81
N ASP A 95 12.75 -11.03 -11.58
CA ASP A 95 12.42 -10.39 -10.31
C ASP A 95 10.89 -10.39 -10.12
N SER A 96 10.43 -11.16 -9.14
CA SER A 96 9.02 -11.25 -8.77
C SER A 96 8.83 -11.19 -7.27
N TRP A 97 7.67 -10.71 -6.85
CA TRP A 97 7.26 -10.58 -5.46
C TRP A 97 5.89 -11.21 -5.28
N LEU A 98 5.68 -11.78 -4.10
CA LEU A 98 4.41 -12.33 -3.65
C LEU A 98 3.85 -11.43 -2.57
N VAL A 99 2.53 -11.20 -2.62
CA VAL A 99 1.85 -10.34 -1.66
C VAL A 99 0.81 -11.15 -0.89
N TYR A 100 0.84 -11.04 0.42
CA TYR A 100 0.02 -11.79 1.38
C TYR A 100 -0.80 -10.82 2.21
N ASP A 101 -2.01 -11.23 2.60
CA ASP A 101 -2.83 -10.48 3.55
C ASP A 101 -2.32 -10.72 4.99
N GLY A 102 -2.17 -9.62 5.74
CA GLY A 102 -1.64 -9.61 7.11
C GLY A 102 -0.26 -10.28 7.20
N GLU A 103 -0.10 -11.13 8.20
CA GLU A 103 1.13 -11.88 8.49
C GLU A 103 1.13 -13.31 7.89
N THR A 104 0.15 -13.59 7.02
CA THR A 104 -0.01 -14.93 6.44
C THR A 104 1.18 -15.29 5.56
N THR A 105 1.60 -16.55 5.60
CA THR A 105 2.73 -17.05 4.81
C THR A 105 2.31 -17.97 3.65
N ALA A 106 1.06 -18.44 3.67
CA ALA A 106 0.44 -19.28 2.67
C ALA A 106 -0.54 -18.49 1.81
N ASN A 107 -0.87 -19.01 0.62
CA ASN A 107 -1.90 -18.47 -0.28
C ASN A 107 -1.71 -16.97 -0.57
N PRO A 108 -0.69 -16.59 -1.35
CA PRO A 108 -0.54 -15.19 -1.76
C PRO A 108 -1.82 -14.71 -2.46
N ARG A 109 -2.15 -13.43 -2.28
CA ARG A 109 -3.29 -12.77 -2.91
C ARG A 109 -3.00 -12.43 -4.36
N PHE A 110 -1.78 -11.95 -4.63
CA PHE A 110 -1.28 -11.68 -5.96
C PHE A 110 0.24 -11.76 -6.03
N SER A 111 0.76 -11.81 -7.25
CA SER A 111 2.18 -11.73 -7.57
C SER A 111 2.45 -10.51 -8.42
N VAL A 112 3.57 -9.83 -8.19
CA VAL A 112 4.00 -8.71 -9.03
C VAL A 112 5.35 -9.04 -9.64
N THR A 113 5.45 -8.89 -10.95
CA THR A 113 6.65 -9.24 -11.71
C THR A 113 7.20 -7.98 -12.37
N LYS A 114 8.48 -7.71 -12.16
CA LYS A 114 9.19 -6.61 -12.82
C LYS A 114 9.32 -6.90 -14.31
N HIS A 115 8.95 -5.94 -15.15
CA HIS A 115 9.10 -6.06 -16.58
C HIS A 115 10.56 -5.74 -16.96
N VAL A 116 11.24 -6.65 -17.66
CA VAL A 116 12.69 -6.55 -17.96
C VAL A 116 12.98 -6.31 -19.45
N ASN A 117 11.95 -6.14 -20.29
CA ASN A 117 12.15 -5.99 -21.73
C ASN A 117 12.33 -4.52 -22.15
N PHE A 118 13.48 -4.22 -22.74
CA PHE A 118 13.83 -2.93 -23.37
C PHE A 118 12.95 -2.54 -24.57
N LEU A 119 12.14 -3.47 -25.10
CA LEU A 119 11.29 -3.25 -26.28
C LEU A 119 10.01 -2.45 -25.96
N ASN A 120 9.47 -2.58 -24.74
CA ASN A 120 8.31 -1.82 -24.27
C ASN A 120 8.72 -0.96 -23.08
N ALA A 121 9.43 0.14 -23.37
CA ALA A 121 9.98 1.07 -22.37
C ALA A 121 8.93 1.75 -21.47
N LYS A 122 7.63 1.55 -21.73
CA LYS A 122 6.55 2.17 -20.96
C LYS A 122 6.08 1.34 -19.76
N SER A 123 6.21 0.01 -19.82
CA SER A 123 5.70 -0.90 -18.79
C SER A 123 6.78 -1.24 -17.76
N LEU A 124 6.51 -0.99 -16.48
CA LEU A 124 7.42 -1.21 -15.35
C LEU A 124 7.21 -2.58 -14.70
N ALA A 125 5.95 -2.98 -14.52
CA ALA A 125 5.59 -4.21 -13.81
C ALA A 125 4.17 -4.68 -14.15
N HIS A 126 3.93 -5.98 -13.97
CA HIS A 126 2.61 -6.59 -14.07
C HIS A 126 2.19 -7.23 -12.75
N VAL A 127 0.93 -7.04 -12.38
CA VAL A 127 0.29 -7.65 -11.22
C VAL A 127 -0.61 -8.78 -11.71
N SER A 128 -0.39 -10.00 -11.22
CA SER A 128 -1.17 -11.19 -11.57
C SER A 128 -1.82 -11.80 -10.34
N ASN A 129 -3.08 -12.22 -10.44
CA ASN A 129 -3.75 -12.92 -9.34
C ASN A 129 -3.23 -14.35 -9.19
N THR A 130 -2.94 -14.76 -7.96
CA THR A 130 -2.42 -16.08 -7.62
C THR A 130 -3.58 -17.00 -7.26
N GLY A 131 -4.27 -17.57 -8.26
CA GLY A 131 -5.44 -18.42 -7.98
C GLY A 131 -6.12 -19.17 -9.13
N SER A 132 -5.68 -19.03 -10.39
CA SER A 132 -6.31 -19.74 -11.52
C SER A 132 -5.28 -20.51 -12.36
N PRO A 133 -5.21 -21.86 -12.21
CA PRO A 133 -4.42 -22.73 -13.09
C PRO A 133 -5.11 -23.01 -14.44
N ARG A 134 -6.26 -22.39 -14.74
CA ARG A 134 -7.19 -22.92 -15.76
C ARG A 134 -7.06 -22.36 -17.18
N ASN A 135 -6.04 -21.60 -17.53
CA ASN A 135 -5.77 -21.33 -18.94
C ASN A 135 -4.34 -20.84 -19.18
N ASN A 136 -3.46 -21.73 -19.65
CA ASN A 136 -2.06 -21.43 -19.97
C ASN A 136 -1.86 -20.36 -21.07
N ASN A 137 -2.95 -19.86 -21.68
CA ASN A 137 -2.88 -18.91 -22.79
C ASN A 137 -3.36 -17.48 -22.47
N LYS A 138 -3.87 -17.20 -21.26
CA LYS A 138 -4.20 -15.82 -20.84
C LYS A 138 -3.43 -15.50 -19.57
N LYS A 139 -2.41 -14.65 -19.69
CA LYS A 139 -1.76 -14.06 -18.51
C LYS A 139 -2.87 -13.37 -17.70
N ASN A 140 -3.18 -13.88 -16.50
CA ASN A 140 -4.20 -13.32 -15.61
C ASN A 140 -3.67 -12.03 -14.97
N ILE A 141 -3.33 -11.04 -15.81
CA ILE A 141 -2.84 -9.73 -15.40
C ILE A 141 -4.04 -8.94 -14.90
N ALA A 142 -4.05 -8.65 -13.61
CA ALA A 142 -5.05 -7.79 -12.98
C ALA A 142 -4.71 -6.32 -13.16
N TYR A 143 -3.42 -5.98 -13.11
CA TYR A 143 -2.96 -4.60 -13.29
C TYR A 143 -1.65 -4.50 -14.07
N GLU A 144 -1.50 -3.43 -14.83
CA GLU A 144 -0.26 -3.03 -15.48
C GLU A 144 0.20 -1.69 -14.93
N ILE A 145 1.49 -1.59 -14.58
CA ILE A 145 2.09 -0.36 -14.07
C ILE A 145 2.99 0.23 -15.14
N GLU A 146 2.76 1.49 -15.49
CA GLU A 146 3.56 2.23 -16.47
C GLU A 146 4.21 3.47 -15.87
N GLY A 147 5.16 4.06 -16.60
CA GLY A 147 5.74 5.37 -16.31
C GLY A 147 7.13 5.27 -15.68
N SER A 148 7.43 6.17 -14.73
CA SER A 148 8.75 6.19 -14.09
C SER A 148 8.66 6.41 -12.58
N TYR A 149 9.08 5.41 -11.81
CA TYR A 149 9.10 5.54 -10.35
C TYR A 149 10.11 6.60 -9.92
N ALA A 150 11.31 6.63 -10.52
CA ALA A 150 12.33 7.64 -10.21
C ALA A 150 11.85 9.08 -10.42
N GLN A 151 11.01 9.31 -11.43
CA GLN A 151 10.42 10.63 -11.70
C GLN A 151 9.10 10.87 -10.97
N ARG A 152 8.61 9.89 -10.18
CA ARG A 152 7.30 9.91 -9.49
C ARG A 152 6.15 10.21 -10.46
N SER A 153 6.13 9.46 -11.57
CA SER A 153 5.15 9.57 -12.66
C SER A 153 4.68 8.18 -13.07
N CYS A 154 4.26 7.35 -12.10
CA CYS A 154 3.73 6.03 -12.36
C CYS A 154 2.21 6.04 -12.45
N VAL A 155 1.66 5.21 -13.32
CA VAL A 155 0.21 5.00 -13.44
C VAL A 155 -0.08 3.51 -13.38
N VAL A 156 -1.07 3.12 -12.56
CA VAL A 156 -1.58 1.76 -12.48
C VAL A 156 -2.86 1.68 -13.30
N TYR A 157 -2.88 0.74 -14.23
CA TYR A 157 -4.00 0.45 -15.11
C TYR A 157 -4.65 -0.87 -14.74
N ASP A 158 -5.98 -0.93 -14.80
CA ASP A 158 -6.72 -2.21 -14.72
C ASP A 158 -6.71 -2.97 -16.06
N ASP A 159 -7.40 -4.10 -16.09
CA ASP A 159 -7.60 -4.96 -17.27
C ASP A 159 -8.26 -4.24 -18.46
N LYS A 160 -9.05 -3.20 -18.18
CA LYS A 160 -9.73 -2.33 -19.17
C LYS A 160 -8.91 -1.10 -19.54
N ARG A 161 -7.66 -1.01 -19.10
CA ARG A 161 -6.76 0.15 -19.27
C ARG A 161 -7.32 1.46 -18.69
N ARG A 162 -8.15 1.39 -17.66
CA ARG A 162 -8.56 2.55 -16.87
C ARG A 162 -7.50 2.83 -15.82
N ARG A 163 -7.22 4.11 -15.59
CA ARG A 163 -6.28 4.54 -14.53
C ARG A 163 -6.95 4.31 -13.19
N VAL A 164 -6.38 3.45 -12.35
CA VAL A 164 -6.94 3.16 -11.02
C VAL A 164 -6.08 3.71 -9.88
N ALA A 165 -4.79 3.92 -10.11
CA ALA A 165 -3.94 4.64 -9.17
C ALA A 165 -2.84 5.40 -9.92
N GLU A 166 -2.32 6.46 -9.30
CA GLU A 166 -1.31 7.32 -9.90
C GLU A 166 -0.33 7.85 -8.85
N ILE A 167 0.96 7.73 -9.13
CA ILE A 167 2.05 8.35 -8.36
C ILE A 167 2.42 9.65 -9.06
N LYS A 168 2.33 10.78 -8.33
CA LYS A 168 2.71 12.11 -8.81
C LYS A 168 3.73 12.76 -7.90
N ARG A 169 4.58 13.61 -8.45
CA ARG A 169 5.39 14.53 -7.64
C ARG A 169 4.50 15.37 -6.74
N LYS A 170 4.97 15.61 -5.51
CA LYS A 170 4.40 16.63 -4.64
C LYS A 170 5.21 17.91 -4.84
N GLU A 171 4.51 19.01 -5.12
CA GLU A 171 5.09 20.34 -5.26
C GLU A 171 4.59 21.23 -4.12
N ALA A 172 5.47 22.09 -3.63
CA ALA A 172 5.14 23.14 -2.67
C ALA A 172 4.44 24.30 -3.39
N VAL A 173 3.81 25.17 -2.59
CA VAL A 173 3.28 26.45 -3.10
C VAL A 173 4.45 27.23 -3.70
N GLY A 174 4.40 27.48 -5.02
CA GLY A 174 5.51 28.05 -5.79
C GLY A 174 6.24 27.08 -6.73
N GLY A 175 5.78 25.82 -6.86
CA GLY A 175 6.27 24.87 -7.89
C GLY A 175 7.56 24.15 -7.54
N VAL A 176 8.11 24.35 -6.34
CA VAL A 176 9.31 23.64 -5.87
C VAL A 176 8.92 22.23 -5.42
N ALA A 177 9.48 21.19 -6.05
CA ALA A 177 9.22 19.81 -5.68
C ALA A 177 9.85 19.44 -4.33
N PHE A 178 9.19 18.60 -3.53
CA PHE A 178 9.71 18.09 -2.24
C PHE A 178 10.78 16.98 -2.41
N GLY A 179 11.57 17.05 -3.48
CA GLY A 179 12.52 16.00 -3.85
C GLY A 179 11.87 14.68 -4.25
N GLY A 180 12.64 13.60 -4.23
CA GLY A 180 12.17 12.25 -4.57
C GLY A 180 11.44 11.56 -3.41
N ASP A 181 11.61 12.01 -2.18
CA ASP A 181 11.16 11.27 -1.00
C ASP A 181 9.72 11.59 -0.59
N VAL A 182 9.16 12.72 -1.03
CA VAL A 182 7.76 13.07 -0.77
C VAL A 182 6.97 13.20 -2.07
N PHE A 183 5.91 12.42 -2.21
CA PHE A 183 5.09 12.37 -3.42
C PHE A 183 3.62 12.09 -3.09
N ARG A 184 2.74 12.22 -4.08
CA ARG A 184 1.31 11.94 -3.95
C ARG A 184 0.99 10.58 -4.54
N LEU A 185 0.14 9.82 -3.85
CA LEU A 185 -0.54 8.65 -4.37
C LEU A 185 -2.02 9.00 -4.50
N VAL A 186 -2.53 9.01 -5.73
CA VAL A 186 -3.96 9.21 -6.04
C VAL A 186 -4.56 7.84 -6.31
N VAL A 187 -5.58 7.46 -5.56
CA VAL A 187 -6.23 6.16 -5.61
C VAL A 187 -7.67 6.36 -6.05
N GLN A 188 -8.05 5.72 -7.15
CA GLN A 188 -9.42 5.75 -7.64
C GLN A 188 -10.30 4.76 -6.86
N PRO A 189 -11.62 4.97 -6.81
CA PRO A 189 -12.58 4.10 -6.10
C PRO A 189 -12.50 2.61 -6.42
N GLU A 190 -12.04 2.27 -7.62
CA GLU A 190 -12.00 0.90 -8.14
C GLU A 190 -10.90 0.05 -7.50
N ILE A 191 -9.93 0.66 -6.84
CA ILE A 191 -8.83 -0.06 -6.19
C ILE A 191 -8.74 0.32 -4.71
N ASP A 192 -8.47 -0.69 -3.89
CA ASP A 192 -8.23 -0.50 -2.46
C ASP A 192 -6.94 0.30 -2.21
N SER A 193 -6.97 1.23 -1.24
CA SER A 193 -5.83 2.08 -0.91
C SER A 193 -4.65 1.28 -0.34
N THR A 194 -4.92 0.20 0.39
CA THR A 194 -3.87 -0.68 0.94
C THR A 194 -3.15 -1.40 -0.19
N LEU A 195 -3.91 -1.91 -1.18
CA LEU A 195 -3.35 -2.49 -2.40
C LEU A 195 -2.53 -1.46 -3.19
N ALA A 196 -3.07 -0.26 -3.42
CA ALA A 196 -2.36 0.80 -4.13
C ALA A 196 -1.04 1.17 -3.44
N MET A 197 -1.04 1.26 -2.10
CA MET A 197 0.17 1.50 -1.32
C MET A 197 1.16 0.33 -1.39
N ALA A 198 0.70 -0.92 -1.35
CA ALA A 198 1.57 -2.08 -1.53
C ALA A 198 2.28 -2.05 -2.89
N LEU A 199 1.62 -1.59 -3.95
CA LEU A 199 2.26 -1.39 -5.26
C LEU A 199 3.36 -0.31 -5.22
N VAL A 200 3.17 0.77 -4.46
CA VAL A 200 4.23 1.78 -4.23
C VAL A 200 5.45 1.15 -3.56
N VAL A 201 5.22 0.38 -2.49
CA VAL A 201 6.31 -0.31 -1.76
C VAL A 201 7.07 -1.26 -2.69
N LEU A 202 6.35 -2.02 -3.53
CA LEU A 202 6.94 -2.91 -4.53
C LEU A 202 7.78 -2.18 -5.57
N LEU A 203 7.29 -1.05 -6.08
CA LEU A 203 8.07 -0.22 -7.01
C LEU A 203 9.36 0.29 -6.35
N ASP A 204 9.32 0.61 -5.06
CA ASP A 204 10.53 0.97 -4.32
C ASP A 204 11.51 -0.20 -4.18
N GLN A 205 11.02 -1.41 -3.92
CA GLN A 205 11.87 -2.61 -3.90
C GLN A 205 12.49 -2.90 -5.28
N MET A 206 11.78 -2.60 -6.36
CA MET A 206 12.22 -2.82 -7.74
C MET A 206 13.20 -1.76 -8.28
N PHE A 207 13.00 -0.49 -7.90
CA PHE A 207 13.60 0.68 -8.55
C PHE A 207 14.17 1.72 -7.57
N GLY A 208 13.93 1.60 -6.27
CA GLY A 208 14.35 2.56 -5.24
C GLY A 208 15.81 2.48 -4.81
N GLY A 209 16.59 1.55 -5.37
CA GLY A 209 17.97 1.27 -4.99
C GLY A 209 19.04 2.29 -5.43
N SER A 210 18.67 3.41 -6.05
CA SER A 210 19.62 4.32 -6.72
C SER A 210 19.94 5.62 -5.98
N THR A 211 19.29 5.97 -4.86
CA THR A 211 19.44 7.32 -4.26
C THR A 211 20.04 7.41 -2.86
N SER A 212 20.38 6.31 -2.18
CA SER A 212 20.96 6.35 -0.82
C SER A 212 22.49 6.16 -0.75
N ARG A 213 23.22 6.29 -1.87
CA ARG A 213 24.68 6.42 -1.86
C ARG A 213 25.07 7.81 -2.32
N ARG A 214 24.88 8.81 -1.47
CA ARG A 214 25.67 10.06 -1.53
C ARG A 214 25.60 10.79 -0.20
N LYS A 215 26.80 10.90 0.38
CA LYS A 215 27.23 11.58 1.61
C LYS A 215 26.92 10.87 2.91
#